data_AF-D7NAS1-F1
#
_entry.id   AF-D7NAS1-F1
#
_cell.length_a   1.000
_cell.length_b   1.000
_cell.length_c   1.000
_cell.angle_alpha   90.00
_cell.angle_beta   90.00
_cell.angle_gamma   90.00
#
_symmetry.space_group_name_H-M   'P 1'
#
loop_
_entity.id
_entity.type
_entity.pdbx_description
1 polymer ?
#
loop_
_entity_poly.entity_id
_entity_poly.type
_entity_poly.pdbx_seq_one_letter_code
_entity_poly.pdbx_strand_id
1 'polypeptide(L)'
;MKQKLSSPSFADLFLGQRKVKQAFFSQINTVIDWAPIRAIIEVAYTKGYKSTGRPSYDSLVLFKIELLRTWYGLSDGEVEDQVNDCLSFSRFAGLF
;
A
#
# COMPACT_ATOMS: atom_id res chain seq x y z
N MET A 1 -20.35 1.86 38.43
CA MET A 1 -20.20 3.25 37.94
C MET A 1 -20.09 3.21 36.42
N LYS A 2 -21.06 3.76 35.69
CA LYS A 2 -20.97 3.86 34.22
C LYS A 2 -20.02 5.02 33.90
N GLN A 3 -18.87 4.73 33.30
CA GLN A 3 -17.97 5.78 32.84
C GLN A 3 -18.69 6.61 31.76
N LYS A 4 -18.75 7.92 31.99
CA LYS A 4 -19.30 8.88 31.03
C LYS A 4 -18.34 8.90 29.84
N LEU A 5 -18.79 8.45 28.67
CA LEU A 5 -17.96 8.46 27.46
C LEU A 5 -17.63 9.91 27.14
N SER A 6 -16.39 10.32 27.41
CA SER A 6 -15.87 11.64 27.10
C SER A 6 -15.80 11.81 25.59
N SER A 7 -16.20 12.98 25.09
CA SER A 7 -16.05 13.32 23.67
C SER A 7 -14.59 13.08 23.23
N PRO A 8 -14.37 12.41 22.08
CA PRO A 8 -13.03 12.04 21.66
C PRO A 8 -12.16 13.28 21.47
N SER A 9 -10.91 13.22 21.94
CA SER A 9 -9.96 14.31 21.73
C SER A 9 -9.55 14.37 20.26
N PHE A 10 -8.95 15.50 19.87
CA PHE A 10 -8.35 15.65 18.54
C PHE A 10 -7.36 14.52 18.22
N ALA A 11 -6.52 14.12 19.20
CA ALA A 11 -5.57 13.02 19.02
C ALA A 11 -6.28 11.67 18.77
N ASP A 12 -7.39 11.41 19.49
CA ASP A 12 -8.16 10.17 19.34
C ASP A 12 -8.79 10.05 17.94
N LEU A 13 -9.27 11.16 17.39
CA LEU A 13 -9.85 11.22 16.04
C LEU A 13 -8.81 10.86 14.97
N PHE A 14 -7.60 11.44 15.05
CA PHE A 14 -6.53 11.17 14.09
C PHE A 14 -5.98 9.74 14.20
N LEU A 15 -5.84 9.22 15.41
CA LEU A 15 -5.45 7.82 15.63
C LEU A 15 -6.51 6.85 15.07
N GLY A 16 -7.79 7.20 15.17
CA GLY A 16 -8.89 6.46 14.54
C GLY A 16 -8.74 6.38 13.02
N GLN A 17 -8.54 7.52 12.35
CA GLN A 17 -8.36 7.57 10.90
C GLN A 17 -7.16 6.74 10.41
N ARG A 18 -6.03 6.81 11.14
CA ARG A 18 -4.83 6.01 10.83
C ARG A 18 -5.11 4.50 10.91
N LYS A 19 -5.83 4.07 11.95
CA LYS A 19 -6.22 2.66 12.11
C LYS A 19 -7.11 2.18 10.97
N VAL A 20 -8.03 3.03 10.48
CA VAL A 20 -8.93 2.67 9.36
C VAL A 20 -8.16 2.40 8.07
N LYS A 21 -7.21 3.28 7.67
CA LYS A 21 -6.40 3.06 6.46
C LYS A 21 -5.55 1.79 6.55
N GLN A 22 -4.91 1.56 7.69
CA GLN A 22 -4.09 0.37 7.89
C GLN A 22 -4.94 -0.91 7.91
N ALA A 23 -6.13 -0.87 8.51
CA ALA A 23 -7.06 -1.98 8.50
C ALA A 23 -7.53 -2.33 7.08
N PHE A 24 -7.84 -1.33 6.26
CA PHE A 24 -8.20 -1.52 4.86
C PHE A 24 -7.10 -2.26 4.08
N PHE A 25 -5.86 -1.76 4.11
CA PHE A 25 -4.75 -2.40 3.40
C PHE A 25 -4.44 -3.81 3.92
N SER A 26 -4.56 -4.04 5.23
CA SER A 26 -4.40 -5.38 5.81
C SER A 26 -5.49 -6.34 5.33
N GLN A 27 -6.74 -5.88 5.24
CA GLN A 27 -7.85 -6.68 4.72
C GLN A 27 -7.61 -7.03 3.25
N ILE A 28 -7.23 -6.07 2.42
CA ILE A 28 -6.93 -6.33 1.01
C ILE A 28 -5.81 -7.36 0.85
N ASN A 29 -4.73 -7.23 1.62
CA ASN A 29 -3.64 -8.22 1.60
C ASN A 29 -4.09 -9.63 2.03
N THR A 30 -5.17 -9.75 2.81
CA THR A 30 -5.70 -11.03 3.29
C THR A 30 -6.72 -11.63 2.32
N VAL A 31 -7.56 -10.79 1.70
CA VAL A 31 -8.66 -11.21 0.84
C VAL A 31 -8.16 -11.61 -0.56
N ILE A 32 -7.13 -10.92 -1.06
CA ILE A 32 -6.58 -11.18 -2.40
C ILE A 32 -5.49 -12.24 -2.30
N ASP A 33 -5.63 -13.32 -3.06
CA ASP A 33 -4.51 -14.20 -3.37
C ASP A 33 -3.62 -13.54 -4.43
N TRP A 34 -2.43 -13.12 -4.02
CA TRP A 34 -1.49 -12.40 -4.87
C TRP A 34 -0.67 -13.31 -5.78
N ALA A 35 -0.58 -14.61 -5.48
CA ALA A 35 0.22 -15.56 -6.26
C ALA A 35 -0.23 -15.67 -7.73
N PRO A 36 -1.51 -15.88 -8.06
CA PRO A 36 -1.96 -15.95 -9.45
C PRO A 36 -1.79 -14.60 -10.18
N ILE A 37 -2.00 -13.48 -9.49
CA ILE A 37 -1.82 -12.14 -10.06
C ILE A 37 -0.35 -11.94 -10.42
N ARG A 38 0.57 -12.26 -9.51
CA ARG A 38 2.01 -12.20 -9.73
C ARG A 38 2.42 -13.04 -10.95
N ALA A 39 1.94 -14.27 -11.05
CA ALA A 39 2.24 -15.16 -12.16
C ALA A 39 1.81 -14.54 -13.51
N ILE A 40 0.64 -13.90 -13.57
CA ILE A 40 0.17 -13.21 -14.79
C ILE A 40 1.08 -12.02 -15.14
N ILE A 41 1.47 -11.22 -14.15
CA ILE A 41 2.32 -10.04 -14.39
C ILE A 41 3.72 -10.45 -14.85
N GLU A 42 4.30 -11.48 -14.23
CA GLU A 42 5.65 -11.95 -14.56
C GLU A 42 5.80 -12.45 -16.00
N VAL A 43 4.71 -12.91 -16.63
CA VAL A 43 4.71 -13.24 -18.07
C VAL A 43 5.04 -12.02 -18.93
N ALA A 44 4.56 -10.83 -18.56
CA ALA A 44 4.81 -9.59 -19.31
C ALA A 44 6.02 -8.80 -18.76
N TYR A 45 6.34 -8.94 -17.48
CA TYR A 45 7.37 -8.16 -16.80
C TYR A 45 8.77 -8.81 -16.93
N THR A 46 9.37 -8.70 -18.11
CA THR A 46 10.72 -9.25 -18.38
C THR A 46 11.86 -8.39 -17.83
N LYS A 47 11.57 -7.16 -17.36
CA LYS A 47 12.55 -6.17 -16.89
C LYS A 47 13.24 -6.53 -15.55
N GLY A 48 12.74 -7.54 -14.83
CA GLY A 48 13.37 -8.04 -13.60
C GLY A 48 14.74 -8.70 -13.81
N TYR A 49 15.06 -9.16 -15.02
CA TYR A 49 16.25 -9.96 -15.33
C TYR A 49 17.40 -9.14 -15.95
N LYS A 50 17.85 -8.08 -15.28
CA LYS A 50 19.08 -7.37 -15.70
C LYS A 50 20.27 -7.85 -14.87
N SER A 51 21.34 -8.31 -15.54
CA SER A 51 22.59 -8.76 -14.91
C SER A 51 23.46 -7.62 -14.38
N THR A 52 23.13 -6.36 -14.71
CA THR A 52 23.97 -5.20 -14.43
C THR A 52 23.12 -3.99 -14.03
N GLY A 53 23.51 -3.28 -12.97
CA GLY A 53 22.83 -2.08 -12.45
C GLY A 53 21.98 -2.35 -11.20
N ARG A 54 21.22 -1.32 -10.76
CA ARG A 54 20.26 -1.49 -9.65
C ARG A 54 19.15 -2.45 -10.11
N PRO A 55 18.81 -3.48 -9.30
CA PRO A 55 17.72 -4.37 -9.66
C PRO A 55 16.43 -3.59 -9.83
N SER A 56 15.63 -4.00 -10.81
CA SER A 56 14.29 -3.45 -10.99
C SER A 56 13.41 -3.80 -9.79
N TYR A 57 12.41 -2.97 -9.51
CA TYR A 57 11.42 -3.30 -8.47
C TYR A 57 10.67 -4.60 -8.82
N ASP A 58 10.27 -5.31 -7.78
CA ASP A 58 9.43 -6.51 -7.91
C ASP A 58 8.12 -6.15 -8.63
N SER A 59 7.68 -7.04 -9.52
CA SER A 59 6.51 -6.82 -10.37
C SER A 59 5.23 -6.61 -9.55
N LEU A 60 5.11 -7.30 -8.43
CA LEU A 60 3.96 -7.19 -7.54
C LEU A 60 3.99 -5.88 -6.75
N VAL A 61 5.17 -5.39 -6.38
CA VAL A 61 5.32 -4.06 -5.74
C VAL A 61 4.79 -2.98 -6.68
N LEU A 62 5.24 -2.99 -7.94
CA LEU A 62 4.79 -2.01 -8.94
C LEU A 62 3.28 -2.10 -9.18
N PHE A 63 2.72 -3.31 -9.23
CA PHE A 63 1.28 -3.49 -9.36
C PHE A 63 0.50 -2.95 -8.17
N LYS A 64 0.97 -3.15 -6.95
CA LYS A 64 0.33 -2.58 -5.75
C LYS A 64 0.41 -1.06 -5.71
N ILE A 65 1.49 -0.47 -6.22
CA ILE A 65 1.59 0.99 -6.38
C ILE A 65 0.51 1.48 -7.38
N GLU A 66 0.29 0.76 -8.47
CA GLU A 66 -0.77 1.14 -9.44
C GLU A 66 -2.18 1.00 -8.85
N LEU A 67 -2.41 0.04 -7.95
CA LEU A 67 -3.66 -0.05 -7.19
C LEU A 67 -3.86 1.16 -6.28
N LEU A 68 -2.82 1.57 -5.55
CA LEU A 68 -2.87 2.78 -4.72
C LEU A 68 -3.16 4.02 -5.57
N ARG A 69 -2.46 4.16 -6.69
CA ARG A 69 -2.69 5.24 -7.64
C ARG A 69 -4.15 5.27 -8.09
N THR A 70 -4.69 4.12 -8.48
CA THR A 70 -6.07 3.98 -8.98
C THR A 70 -7.12 4.27 -7.90
N TRP A 71 -6.95 3.73 -6.69
CA TRP A 71 -7.94 3.91 -5.61
C TRP A 71 -8.00 5.34 -5.07
N TYR A 72 -6.88 6.05 -5.10
CA TYR A 72 -6.79 7.42 -4.59
C TYR A 72 -6.79 8.48 -5.70
N GLY A 73 -6.87 8.08 -6.97
CA GLY A 73 -6.91 9.00 -8.12
C GLY A 73 -5.64 9.83 -8.27
N LEU A 74 -4.48 9.26 -7.96
CA LEU A 74 -3.19 9.96 -7.95
C LEU A 74 -2.53 9.96 -9.34
N SER A 75 -1.70 10.95 -9.60
CA SER A 75 -0.71 10.89 -10.69
C SER A 75 0.47 10.00 -10.34
N ASP A 76 1.33 9.70 -11.33
CA ASP A 76 2.52 8.86 -11.14
C ASP A 76 3.49 9.49 -10.12
N GLY A 77 3.68 10.82 -10.15
CA GLY A 77 4.53 11.51 -9.19
C GLY A 77 3.91 11.53 -7.78
N GLU A 78 2.61 11.80 -7.68
CA GLU A 78 1.93 11.84 -6.37
C GLU A 78 1.91 10.47 -5.69
N VAL A 79 1.74 9.37 -6.43
CA VAL A 79 1.78 8.04 -5.81
C VAL A 79 3.19 7.69 -5.36
N GLU A 80 4.23 8.09 -6.10
CA GLU A 80 5.62 7.94 -5.69
C GLU A 80 5.89 8.70 -4.39
N ASP A 81 5.51 9.97 -4.32
CA ASP A 81 5.63 10.79 -3.12
C ASP A 81 4.88 10.16 -1.92
N GLN A 82 3.65 9.71 -2.13
CA GLN A 82 2.87 9.06 -1.07
C GLN A 82 3.46 7.73 -0.61
N VAL A 83 4.04 6.93 -1.51
CA VAL A 83 4.70 5.67 -1.15
C VAL A 83 5.97 5.94 -0.35
N ASN A 84 6.70 7.02 -0.66
CA ASN A 84 7.90 7.42 0.07
C ASN A 84 7.57 8.03 1.46
N ASP A 85 6.52 8.84 1.55
CA ASP A 85 6.21 9.61 2.77
C ASP A 85 5.20 8.91 3.70
N CYS A 86 4.32 8.06 3.16
CA CYS A 86 3.26 7.41 3.94
C CYS A 86 3.61 5.96 4.27
N LEU A 87 3.90 5.70 5.55
CA LEU A 87 4.17 4.34 6.06
C LEU A 87 3.08 3.32 5.71
N SER A 88 1.81 3.74 5.62
CA SER A 88 0.73 2.81 5.26
C SER A 88 0.78 2.39 3.79
N PHE A 89 1.20 3.28 2.89
CA PHE A 89 1.36 2.98 1.46
C PHE A 89 2.61 2.14 1.23
N SER A 90 3.74 2.54 1.84
CA SER A 90 5.01 1.81 1.78
C SER A 90 4.85 0.36 2.24
N ARG A 91 4.19 0.14 3.39
CA ARG A 91 3.89 -1.21 3.91
C ARG A 91 2.95 -2.01 3.01
N PHE A 92 1.94 -1.37 2.43
CA PHE A 92 1.03 -2.06 1.50
C PHE A 92 1.77 -2.50 0.23
N ALA A 93 2.62 -1.62 -0.32
CA ALA A 93 3.44 -1.90 -1.49
C ALA A 93 4.51 -2.97 -1.24
N GLY A 94 4.90 -3.21 0.01
CA GLY A 94 5.91 -4.22 0.38
C GLY A 94 7.34 -3.68 0.37
N LEU A 95 7.51 -2.37 0.58
CA LEU A 95 8.81 -1.68 0.60
C LEU A 95 9.38 -1.50 2.01
N PHE A 96 8.68 -1.98 3.05
CA PHE A 96 9.05 -1.84 4.46
C PHE A 96 8.65 -3.07 5.28
#